data_AF-A0AAX1QP17-F1
#
_entry.id   AF-A0AAX1QP17-F1
#
_cell.length_a   1.000
_cell.length_b   1.000
_cell.length_c   1.000
_cell.angle_alpha   90.00
_cell.angle_beta   90.00
_cell.angle_gamma   90.00
#
_symmetry.space_group_name_H-M   'P 1'
#
loop_
_entity.id
_entity.type
_entity.pdbx_description
1 polymer ?
#
loop_
_entity_poly.entity_id
_entity_poly.type
_entity_poly.pdbx_seq_one_letter_code
_entity_poly.pdbx_strand_id
1 'polypeptide(L)'
;MHKPTISSVIALALLGCGGGESGGGSQPVPVKYFTVDFLGTGTIQASDKNCQVFGYSPESSLGIKDTVVAYVTQPINTTSVQYEVFIHNANGGIVKHFTSIDLKVNRLRFTQSTIPEGGYLSFAYFQSSNRITDVTTFAKSVLPDSFAIHAEGNRNSCLTPSGANPQIKTVSGYIQRMSGTDLLSGFNTSHQNLDEITKNYAKDNPDNKAINFPSQQHPLLALNYETDKSRITSLKGFKFTPYSQRGVQGSPIVLDPVDWTDGTWIAPAPENFTIQNALLFVNGKKLLSNANYAYLWQPLSLDNGSFSYAASIGDENYYLYLKGRQVANSQPRYWGVQHVAQGTNNGVLNADNILDKFPEQPEITIETCSHSENGQCITIDTGDLNAQQGIQRVLVSTKRQSNNDQSIRHVFYTPIKNSIPTLKFNRTNIDDKLNTNATTFVSLLSTNVKAVQEAFLYQHQTLYSADAADLSVDTIPLLKNVAAQQDQQDLLKRQPYTWVWLEQGAE
;
A
#
# COMPACT_ATOMS: atom_id res chain seq x y z
N MET A 1 -0.41 -15.76 -39.32
CA MET A 1 -0.25 -14.33 -38.93
C MET A 1 -0.24 -14.29 -37.41
N HIS A 2 0.96 -14.36 -36.81
CA HIS A 2 1.16 -14.54 -35.37
C HIS A 2 0.99 -13.22 -34.62
N LYS A 3 0.15 -13.24 -33.58
CA LYS A 3 0.01 -12.16 -32.59
C LYS A 3 1.17 -12.28 -31.59
N PRO A 4 1.95 -11.21 -31.31
CA PRO A 4 2.92 -11.22 -30.25
C PRO A 4 2.20 -10.97 -28.92
N THR A 5 2.14 -11.98 -28.05
CA THR A 5 1.93 -11.83 -26.60
C THR A 5 3.27 -11.51 -25.96
N ILE A 6 3.41 -10.34 -25.32
CA ILE A 6 4.61 -10.00 -24.54
C ILE A 6 4.22 -9.65 -23.09
N SER A 7 4.72 -10.51 -22.21
CA SER A 7 5.07 -10.34 -20.81
C SER A 7 4.79 -8.98 -20.17
N SER A 8 3.78 -8.99 -19.31
CA SER A 8 3.88 -8.41 -17.98
C SER A 8 5.24 -8.76 -17.35
N VAL A 9 5.92 -7.80 -16.72
CA VAL A 9 6.95 -8.08 -15.72
C VAL A 9 6.23 -8.71 -14.51
N ILE A 10 5.90 -9.99 -14.66
CA ILE A 10 5.49 -10.92 -13.63
C ILE A 10 6.52 -12.02 -13.74
N ALA A 11 7.20 -12.33 -12.63
CA ALA A 11 8.01 -13.51 -12.51
C ALA A 11 7.13 -14.75 -12.77
N LEU A 12 7.08 -15.25 -14.01
CA LEU A 12 6.68 -16.63 -14.27
C LEU A 12 7.85 -17.55 -13.92
N ALA A 13 7.98 -17.84 -12.63
CA ALA A 13 8.56 -19.10 -12.18
C ALA A 13 7.40 -20.02 -11.79
N LEU A 14 6.76 -20.62 -12.80
CA LEU A 14 5.92 -21.80 -12.60
C LEU A 14 6.84 -22.96 -12.18
N LEU A 15 6.88 -23.28 -10.90
CA LEU A 15 7.31 -24.60 -10.43
C LEU A 15 6.04 -25.42 -10.20
N GLY A 16 5.79 -26.36 -11.11
CA GLY A 16 4.70 -27.31 -11.05
C GLY A 16 4.87 -28.28 -9.87
N CYS A 17 3.76 -28.51 -9.18
CA CYS A 17 3.56 -29.66 -8.33
C CYS A 17 2.82 -30.73 -9.17
N GLY A 18 3.38 -31.93 -9.35
CA GLY A 18 2.66 -33.05 -9.98
C GLY A 18 3.51 -34.13 -10.68
N GLY A 19 4.10 -35.02 -9.88
CA GLY A 19 4.12 -36.49 -10.07
C GLY A 19 4.65 -37.15 -11.35
N GLY A 20 5.77 -37.88 -11.22
CA GLY A 20 6.20 -38.92 -12.16
C GLY A 20 7.54 -39.53 -11.72
N GLU A 21 7.48 -40.73 -11.15
CA GLU A 21 8.63 -41.51 -10.68
C GLU A 21 9.59 -41.92 -11.81
N SER A 22 10.82 -42.26 -11.37
CA SER A 22 11.90 -43.00 -12.05
C SER A 22 12.97 -42.19 -12.81
N GLY A 23 14.21 -42.30 -12.32
CA GLY A 23 15.43 -41.90 -13.04
C GLY A 23 16.40 -41.07 -12.19
N GLY A 24 17.44 -41.74 -11.66
CA GLY A 24 18.51 -41.09 -10.90
C GLY A 24 19.24 -40.01 -11.72
N GLY A 25 19.28 -38.82 -11.15
CA GLY A 25 19.99 -37.66 -11.67
C GLY A 25 19.54 -36.46 -10.86
N SER A 26 20.25 -36.13 -9.78
CA SER A 26 19.97 -34.93 -8.98
C SER A 26 20.13 -33.70 -9.88
N GLN A 27 19.02 -33.19 -10.42
CA GLN A 27 19.02 -31.91 -11.10
C GLN A 27 19.51 -30.85 -10.10
N PRO A 28 20.44 -29.97 -10.50
CA PRO A 28 20.90 -28.91 -9.62
C PRO A 28 19.69 -28.06 -9.21
N VAL A 29 19.54 -27.83 -7.90
CA VAL A 29 18.47 -27.01 -7.35
C VAL A 29 18.49 -25.64 -8.05
N PRO A 30 17.37 -25.18 -8.64
CA PRO A 30 17.33 -23.90 -9.34
C PRO A 30 17.81 -22.74 -8.46
N VAL A 31 18.80 -21.98 -8.93
CA VAL A 31 19.32 -20.81 -8.21
C VAL A 31 18.29 -19.69 -8.27
N LYS A 32 17.80 -19.26 -7.09
CA LYS A 32 16.89 -18.11 -6.97
C LYS A 32 17.67 -16.80 -6.95
N TYR A 33 17.08 -15.75 -7.53
CA TYR A 33 17.70 -14.41 -7.64
C TYR A 33 16.78 -13.34 -7.06
N PHE A 34 17.39 -12.28 -6.54
CA PHE A 34 16.74 -10.98 -6.41
C PHE A 34 17.05 -10.15 -7.65
N THR A 35 16.05 -9.41 -8.12
CA THR A 35 16.17 -8.48 -9.26
C THR A 35 15.67 -7.10 -8.85
N VAL A 36 16.52 -6.10 -9.02
CA VAL A 36 16.22 -4.70 -8.72
C VAL A 36 16.29 -3.89 -9.99
N ASP A 37 15.17 -3.30 -10.39
CA ASP A 37 15.12 -2.32 -11.47
C ASP A 37 15.28 -0.91 -10.91
N PHE A 38 16.24 -0.14 -11.43
CA PHE A 38 16.43 1.25 -11.04
C PHE A 38 15.63 2.17 -11.94
N LEU A 39 14.72 2.93 -11.34
CA LEU A 39 13.88 3.88 -12.07
C LEU A 39 14.06 5.29 -11.51
N GLY A 40 14.32 6.24 -12.41
CA GLY A 40 14.21 7.66 -12.12
C GLY A 40 12.80 8.15 -12.40
N THR A 41 12.40 9.27 -11.80
CA THR A 41 11.11 9.90 -12.06
C THR A 41 11.26 11.29 -12.68
N GLY A 42 10.23 11.71 -13.40
CA GLY A 42 10.14 13.06 -13.95
C GLY A 42 8.70 13.45 -14.20
N THR A 43 8.46 14.75 -14.27
CA THR A 43 7.16 15.31 -14.66
C THR A 43 7.13 15.55 -16.16
N ILE A 44 6.03 15.17 -16.78
CA ILE A 44 5.71 15.51 -18.17
C ILE A 44 4.36 16.23 -18.20
N GLN A 45 4.20 17.12 -19.17
CA GLN A 45 2.88 17.69 -19.46
C GLN A 45 1.95 16.58 -19.98
N ALA A 46 0.64 16.72 -19.75
CA ALA A 46 -0.38 15.70 -19.99
C ALA A 46 -0.49 15.15 -21.43
N SER A 47 0.28 15.68 -22.39
CA SER A 47 0.26 15.33 -23.81
C SER A 47 1.10 14.11 -24.21
N ASP A 48 2.04 13.65 -23.38
CA ASP A 48 2.90 12.50 -23.68
C ASP A 48 2.21 11.16 -23.30
N LYS A 49 1.28 10.71 -24.16
CA LYS A 49 0.37 9.58 -23.91
C LYS A 49 1.03 8.19 -23.86
N ASN A 50 2.29 8.08 -24.25
CA ASN A 50 3.00 6.80 -24.38
C ASN A 50 3.93 6.47 -23.21
N CYS A 51 3.86 7.23 -22.10
CA CYS A 51 4.63 6.99 -20.89
C CYS A 51 3.76 6.35 -19.80
N GLN A 52 4.29 5.37 -19.07
CA GLN A 52 3.64 4.77 -17.90
C GLN A 52 3.55 5.81 -16.78
N VAL A 53 2.35 5.99 -16.22
CA VAL A 53 2.10 6.92 -15.12
C VAL A 53 2.35 6.27 -13.77
N PHE A 54 3.14 6.94 -12.95
CA PHE A 54 3.49 6.51 -11.59
C PHE A 54 2.91 7.43 -10.51
N GLY A 55 2.47 8.63 -10.86
CA GLY A 55 1.77 9.52 -9.95
C GLY A 55 1.28 10.77 -10.63
N TYR A 56 0.70 11.68 -9.84
CA TYR A 56 0.24 12.98 -10.29
C TYR A 56 0.77 14.04 -9.32
N SER A 57 1.13 15.22 -9.82
CA SER A 57 1.42 16.35 -8.94
C SER A 57 0.15 16.79 -8.20
N PRO A 58 0.28 17.56 -7.09
CA PRO A 58 -0.82 18.32 -6.55
C PRO A 58 -1.47 19.16 -7.64
N GLU A 59 -2.76 19.38 -7.46
CA GLU A 59 -3.54 20.24 -8.32
C GLU A 59 -3.03 21.67 -8.18
N SER A 60 -2.61 22.27 -9.29
CA SER A 60 -2.34 23.70 -9.33
C SER A 60 -3.62 24.51 -9.09
N SER A 61 -3.48 25.79 -8.77
CA SER A 61 -4.62 26.73 -8.65
C SER A 61 -5.48 26.85 -9.92
N LEU A 62 -4.99 26.34 -11.05
CA LEU A 62 -5.68 26.29 -12.34
C LEU A 62 -6.34 24.93 -12.61
N GLY A 63 -6.35 23.99 -11.66
CA GLY A 63 -6.94 22.66 -11.83
C GLY A 63 -6.08 21.68 -12.63
N ILE A 64 -4.82 22.04 -12.93
CA ILE A 64 -3.92 21.21 -13.74
C ILE A 64 -3.04 20.35 -12.82
N LYS A 65 -2.95 19.06 -13.14
CA LYS A 65 -2.04 18.08 -12.50
C LYS A 65 -1.01 17.62 -13.53
N ASP A 66 0.27 17.79 -13.23
CA ASP A 66 1.34 17.19 -14.01
C ASP A 66 1.37 15.68 -13.78
N THR A 67 1.75 14.96 -14.83
CA THR A 67 1.86 13.50 -14.75
C THR A 67 3.28 13.14 -14.36
N VAL A 68 3.43 12.38 -13.29
CA VAL A 68 4.73 11.82 -12.89
C VAL A 68 4.90 10.49 -13.60
N VAL A 69 5.98 10.37 -14.38
CA VAL A 69 6.34 9.16 -15.10
C VAL A 69 7.72 8.68 -14.68
N ALA A 70 7.99 7.40 -14.90
CA ALA A 70 9.26 6.80 -14.59
C ALA A 70 10.06 6.47 -15.85
N TYR A 71 11.37 6.49 -15.72
CA TYR A 71 12.35 6.23 -16.75
C TYR A 71 13.31 5.16 -16.25
N VAL A 72 13.67 4.23 -17.12
CA VAL A 72 14.80 3.33 -16.84
C VAL A 72 16.04 4.18 -16.67
N THR A 73 16.76 4.00 -15.56
CA THR A 73 17.95 4.79 -15.30
C THR A 73 19.10 3.94 -14.76
N GLN A 74 20.28 4.54 -14.77
CA GLN A 74 21.44 4.06 -14.03
C GLN A 74 21.61 4.99 -12.83
N PRO A 75 21.72 4.48 -11.60
CA PRO A 75 21.88 5.30 -10.42
C PRO A 75 22.97 6.36 -10.56
N ILE A 76 22.66 7.58 -10.11
CA ILE A 76 23.54 8.73 -10.20
C ILE A 76 24.84 8.47 -9.43
N ASN A 77 25.95 8.84 -10.06
CA ASN A 77 27.25 8.83 -9.42
C ASN A 77 28.08 10.02 -9.90
N THR A 78 28.14 11.03 -9.04
CA THR A 78 28.92 12.25 -9.21
C THR A 78 29.77 12.47 -7.97
N THR A 79 30.64 13.48 -7.98
CA THR A 79 31.44 13.86 -6.80
C THR A 79 30.56 14.39 -5.64
N SER A 80 29.39 14.93 -5.96
CA SER A 80 28.49 15.56 -4.97
C SER A 80 27.37 14.64 -4.51
N VAL A 81 27.05 13.61 -5.30
CA VAL A 81 25.91 12.71 -5.08
C VAL A 81 26.31 11.29 -5.49
N GLN A 82 26.15 10.33 -4.59
CA GLN A 82 26.50 8.92 -4.81
C GLN A 82 25.36 8.01 -4.36
N TYR A 83 24.87 7.16 -5.27
CA TYR A 83 23.96 6.07 -4.94
C TYR A 83 24.73 4.75 -4.84
N GLU A 84 24.52 4.00 -3.75
CA GLU A 84 25.23 2.75 -3.46
C GLU A 84 24.25 1.70 -2.91
N VAL A 85 24.58 0.42 -3.12
CA VAL A 85 23.76 -0.70 -2.62
C VAL A 85 24.62 -1.61 -1.75
N PHE A 86 24.10 -1.97 -0.58
CA PHE A 86 24.81 -2.77 0.41
C PHE A 86 24.00 -4.01 0.78
N ILE A 87 24.69 -5.13 0.95
CA ILE A 87 24.15 -6.33 1.58
C ILE A 87 24.82 -6.47 2.94
N HIS A 88 24.02 -6.60 3.98
CA HIS A 88 24.47 -6.74 5.35
C HIS A 88 24.16 -8.12 5.92
N ASN A 89 24.96 -8.52 6.90
CA ASN A 89 24.63 -9.63 7.79
C ASN A 89 23.60 -9.21 8.85
N ALA A 90 23.16 -10.17 9.67
CA ALA A 90 22.16 -9.94 10.70
C ALA A 90 22.57 -8.90 11.77
N ASN A 91 23.87 -8.63 11.93
CA ASN A 91 24.43 -7.68 12.90
C ASN A 91 24.73 -6.30 12.27
N GLY A 92 24.38 -6.08 11.00
CA GLY A 92 24.60 -4.82 10.29
C GLY A 92 25.99 -4.65 9.67
N GLY A 93 26.85 -5.67 9.73
CA GLY A 93 28.15 -5.66 9.04
C GLY A 93 27.99 -5.91 7.54
N ILE A 94 28.87 -5.31 6.73
CA ILE A 94 28.82 -5.43 5.26
C ILE A 94 29.29 -6.80 4.80
N VAL A 95 28.46 -7.47 4.00
CA VAL A 95 28.78 -8.71 3.27
C VAL A 95 29.18 -8.40 1.84
N LYS A 96 28.45 -7.48 1.20
CA LYS A 96 28.72 -7.05 -0.17
C LYS A 96 28.39 -5.58 -0.34
N HIS A 97 29.18 -4.89 -1.14
CA HIS A 97 28.99 -3.49 -1.49
C HIS A 97 29.01 -3.38 -3.02
N PHE A 98 27.93 -2.86 -3.60
CA PHE A 98 27.84 -2.49 -4.99
C PHE A 98 28.08 -0.99 -5.12
N THR A 99 29.21 -0.67 -5.73
CA THR A 99 29.68 0.70 -5.95
C THR A 99 29.10 1.25 -7.24
N SER A 100 29.41 2.51 -7.52
CA SER A 100 29.08 3.15 -8.79
C SER A 100 29.54 2.40 -10.04
N ILE A 101 30.60 1.57 -9.97
CA ILE A 101 31.04 0.76 -11.11
C ILE A 101 30.04 -0.38 -11.36
N ASP A 102 29.61 -1.05 -10.30
CA ASP A 102 28.63 -2.14 -10.35
C ASP A 102 27.23 -1.63 -10.74
N LEU A 103 26.94 -0.37 -10.41
CA LEU A 103 25.67 0.30 -10.63
C LEU A 103 25.60 1.07 -11.97
N LYS A 104 26.55 0.89 -12.89
CA LYS A 104 26.40 1.34 -14.30
C LYS A 104 25.45 0.45 -15.11
N VAL A 105 24.40 -0.03 -14.46
CA VAL A 105 23.37 -0.91 -15.01
C VAL A 105 22.01 -0.37 -14.61
N ASN A 106 20.99 -0.65 -15.40
CA ASN A 106 19.62 -0.32 -15.07
C ASN A 106 18.91 -1.38 -14.22
N ARG A 107 19.52 -2.57 -14.13
CA ARG A 107 19.02 -3.72 -13.41
C ARG A 107 20.16 -4.38 -12.66
N LEU A 108 20.04 -4.44 -11.34
CA LEU A 108 20.93 -5.21 -10.50
C LEU A 108 20.32 -6.59 -10.23
N ARG A 109 21.12 -7.65 -10.43
CA ARG A 109 20.69 -9.04 -10.17
C ARG A 109 21.77 -9.77 -9.39
N PHE A 110 21.37 -10.46 -8.32
CA PHE A 110 22.26 -11.28 -7.50
C PHE A 110 21.49 -12.46 -6.90
N THR A 111 22.20 -13.52 -6.49
CA THR A 111 21.55 -14.72 -5.95
C THR A 111 20.92 -14.40 -4.59
N GLN A 112 19.78 -15.01 -4.28
CA GLN A 112 19.13 -14.82 -2.98
C GLN A 112 20.01 -15.31 -1.81
N SER A 113 20.88 -16.28 -2.07
CA SER A 113 21.89 -16.77 -1.12
C SER A 113 22.97 -15.75 -0.78
N THR A 114 23.13 -14.67 -1.57
CA THR A 114 24.10 -13.61 -1.27
C THR A 114 23.69 -12.83 -0.01
N ILE A 115 22.39 -12.69 0.25
CA ILE A 115 21.90 -12.12 1.51
C ILE A 115 21.83 -13.27 2.54
N PRO A 116 22.61 -13.23 3.63
CA PRO A 116 22.55 -14.27 4.66
C PRO A 116 21.19 -14.27 5.37
N GLU A 117 20.87 -15.36 6.08
CA GLU A 117 19.68 -15.40 6.94
C GLU A 117 19.71 -14.29 7.99
N GLY A 118 18.57 -13.63 8.19
CA GLY A 118 18.47 -12.42 9.03
C GLY A 118 19.19 -11.19 8.50
N GLY A 119 19.81 -11.26 7.32
CA GLY A 119 20.52 -10.16 6.67
C GLY A 119 19.60 -9.14 5.99
N TYR A 120 20.22 -8.09 5.46
CA TYR A 120 19.53 -6.92 4.92
C TYR A 120 20.07 -6.52 3.55
N LEU A 121 19.22 -5.85 2.77
CA LEU A 121 19.57 -5.13 1.56
C LEU A 121 19.27 -3.65 1.76
N SER A 122 20.27 -2.79 1.62
CA SER A 122 20.14 -1.35 1.77
C SER A 122 20.45 -0.62 0.48
N PHE A 123 19.62 0.36 0.16
CA PHE A 123 19.81 1.33 -0.90
C PHE A 123 20.10 2.68 -0.25
N ALA A 124 21.24 3.27 -0.59
CA ALA A 124 21.71 4.47 0.07
C ALA A 124 22.00 5.58 -0.94
N TYR A 125 21.57 6.79 -0.61
CA TYR A 125 21.83 8.01 -1.34
C TYR A 125 22.63 8.95 -0.44
N PHE A 126 23.84 9.29 -0.89
CA PHE A 126 24.77 10.17 -0.16
C PHE A 126 24.97 11.47 -0.92
N GLN A 127 24.58 12.59 -0.31
CA GLN A 127 24.78 13.92 -0.86
C GLN A 127 25.80 14.70 -0.03
N SER A 128 27.00 14.91 -0.57
CA SER A 128 28.11 15.56 0.14
C SER A 128 27.94 17.08 0.27
N SER A 129 27.29 17.73 -0.71
CA SER A 129 27.08 19.20 -0.70
C SER A 129 26.18 19.66 0.44
N ASN A 130 25.10 18.91 0.67
CA ASN A 130 24.09 19.22 1.69
C ASN A 130 24.26 18.35 2.94
N ARG A 131 25.24 17.43 2.93
CA ARG A 131 25.50 16.46 3.99
C ARG A 131 24.23 15.69 4.38
N ILE A 132 23.49 15.25 3.37
CA ILE A 132 22.27 14.45 3.52
C ILE A 132 22.60 13.00 3.21
N THR A 133 22.03 12.10 3.99
CA THR A 133 22.09 10.65 3.79
C THR A 133 20.70 10.10 3.93
N ASP A 134 20.21 9.46 2.86
CA ASP A 134 18.95 8.74 2.86
C ASP A 134 19.22 7.26 2.61
N VAL A 135 18.61 6.40 3.41
CA VAL A 135 18.76 4.95 3.28
C VAL A 135 17.40 4.28 3.41
N THR A 136 17.07 3.39 2.48
CA THR A 136 15.97 2.44 2.64
C THR A 136 16.54 1.03 2.70
N THR A 137 16.14 0.27 3.72
CA THR A 137 16.62 -1.08 3.99
C THR A 137 15.48 -2.05 4.10
N PHE A 138 15.66 -3.22 3.52
CA PHE A 138 14.73 -4.35 3.61
C PHE A 138 15.45 -5.55 4.21
N ALA A 139 14.85 -6.17 5.22
CA ALA A 139 15.29 -7.51 5.65
C ALA A 139 15.01 -8.52 4.53
N LYS A 140 15.89 -9.52 4.39
CA LYS A 140 15.77 -10.58 3.36
C LYS A 140 14.38 -11.21 3.31
N SER A 141 13.80 -11.47 4.47
CA SER A 141 12.53 -12.18 4.62
C SER A 141 11.30 -11.42 4.13
N VAL A 142 11.39 -10.09 4.00
CA VAL A 142 10.28 -9.24 3.54
C VAL A 142 10.49 -8.72 2.11
N LEU A 143 11.64 -8.99 1.52
CA LEU A 143 12.00 -8.46 0.20
C LEU A 143 11.23 -9.20 -0.91
N PRO A 144 10.58 -8.49 -1.85
CA PRO A 144 10.04 -9.10 -3.07
C PRO A 144 11.16 -9.66 -3.95
N ASP A 145 10.90 -10.76 -4.67
CA ASP A 145 11.90 -11.37 -5.57
C ASP A 145 12.33 -10.43 -6.71
N SER A 146 11.40 -9.58 -7.18
CA SER A 146 11.63 -8.57 -8.20
C SER A 146 10.86 -7.30 -7.86
N PHE A 147 11.54 -6.15 -7.90
CA PHE A 147 10.92 -4.86 -7.62
C PHE A 147 11.66 -3.74 -8.34
N ALA A 148 10.96 -2.62 -8.51
CA ALA A 148 11.58 -1.37 -8.94
C ALA A 148 11.78 -0.47 -7.73
N ILE A 149 12.90 0.24 -7.70
CA ILE A 149 13.21 1.22 -6.65
C ILE A 149 13.59 2.55 -7.27
N HIS A 150 13.25 3.63 -6.56
CA HIS A 150 13.64 4.96 -6.96
C HIS A 150 15.17 5.12 -6.91
N ALA A 151 15.75 5.63 -7.98
CA ALA A 151 17.11 6.13 -8.02
C ALA A 151 17.17 7.31 -8.99
N GLU A 152 17.77 8.42 -8.58
CA GLU A 152 18.09 9.49 -9.51
C GLU A 152 19.12 9.02 -10.53
N GLY A 153 19.08 9.56 -11.75
CA GLY A 153 20.02 9.21 -12.79
C GLY A 153 19.68 9.87 -14.12
N ASN A 154 20.31 9.40 -15.19
CA ASN A 154 20.09 9.93 -16.52
C ASN A 154 18.67 9.62 -17.01
N ARG A 155 18.00 10.65 -17.56
CA ARG A 155 16.70 10.51 -18.23
C ARG A 155 16.93 10.07 -19.68
N ASN A 156 16.60 8.82 -19.99
CA ASN A 156 16.62 8.29 -21.35
C ASN A 156 15.22 8.41 -21.99
N SER A 157 14.45 7.33 -21.99
CA SER A 157 13.06 7.27 -22.44
C SER A 157 12.17 6.79 -21.30
N CYS A 158 10.95 7.32 -21.24
CA CYS A 158 10.00 6.89 -20.23
C CYS A 158 9.63 5.42 -20.45
N LEU A 159 9.24 4.74 -19.38
CA LEU A 159 8.73 3.39 -19.48
C LEU A 159 7.49 3.37 -20.37
N THR A 160 7.45 2.49 -21.35
CA THR A 160 6.23 2.26 -22.13
C THR A 160 5.19 1.59 -21.22
N PRO A 161 3.91 1.97 -21.32
CA PRO A 161 2.87 1.37 -20.51
C PRO A 161 2.85 -0.15 -20.70
N SER A 162 3.02 -0.89 -19.61
CA SER A 162 2.87 -2.36 -19.61
C SER A 162 1.40 -2.79 -19.49
N GLY A 163 0.52 -1.82 -19.22
CA GLY A 163 -0.93 -1.89 -19.28
C GLY A 163 -1.48 -0.50 -19.63
N ALA A 164 -2.79 -0.38 -19.80
CA ALA A 164 -3.37 0.95 -20.02
C ALA A 164 -3.18 1.80 -18.76
N ASN A 165 -2.55 2.97 -18.91
CA ASN A 165 -2.63 4.00 -17.88
C ASN A 165 -4.10 4.23 -17.53
N PRO A 166 -4.47 4.44 -16.26
CA PRO A 166 -5.83 4.79 -15.90
C PRO A 166 -6.28 5.98 -16.74
N GLN A 167 -7.24 5.75 -17.64
CA GLN A 167 -7.89 6.80 -18.42
C GLN A 167 -9.22 7.04 -17.75
N ILE A 168 -9.34 8.14 -17.01
CA ILE A 168 -10.60 8.54 -16.42
C ILE A 168 -11.32 9.43 -17.43
N LYS A 169 -12.35 8.89 -18.06
CA LYS A 169 -13.31 9.63 -18.89
C LYS A 169 -14.68 9.51 -18.26
N THR A 170 -15.47 10.56 -18.27
CA THR A 170 -16.88 10.45 -17.84
C THR A 170 -17.65 9.61 -18.85
N VAL A 171 -18.33 8.57 -18.36
CA VAL A 171 -19.27 7.75 -19.13
C VAL A 171 -20.63 7.76 -18.46
N SER A 172 -21.65 7.36 -19.22
CA SER A 172 -23.02 7.30 -18.73
C SER A 172 -23.51 5.86 -18.65
N GLY A 173 -24.34 5.58 -17.64
CA GLY A 173 -25.11 4.35 -17.49
C GLY A 173 -26.54 4.63 -17.05
N TYR A 174 -27.38 3.60 -17.06
CA TYR A 174 -28.82 3.72 -16.75
C TYR A 174 -29.22 2.59 -15.81
N ILE A 175 -29.91 2.93 -14.73
CA ILE A 175 -30.37 2.00 -13.69
C ILE A 175 -31.88 2.18 -13.56
N GLN A 176 -32.60 1.07 -13.47
CA GLN A 176 -34.03 1.08 -13.21
C GLN A 176 -34.25 1.48 -11.75
N ARG A 177 -35.04 2.53 -11.52
CA ARG A 177 -35.38 3.01 -10.20
C ARG A 177 -36.18 1.95 -9.45
N MET A 178 -35.71 1.61 -8.27
CA MET A 178 -36.50 0.83 -7.32
C MET A 178 -37.58 1.68 -6.66
N SER A 179 -38.66 1.06 -6.21
CA SER A 179 -39.69 1.73 -5.40
C SER A 179 -39.11 2.24 -4.08
N GLY A 180 -39.35 3.50 -3.75
CA GLY A 180 -38.88 4.14 -2.52
C GLY A 180 -38.79 5.66 -2.65
N THR A 181 -38.74 6.33 -1.50
CA THR A 181 -38.49 7.78 -1.37
C THR A 181 -37.02 8.04 -1.09
N ASP A 182 -36.50 9.17 -1.57
CA ASP A 182 -35.14 9.66 -1.28
C ASP A 182 -34.03 8.64 -1.61
N LEU A 183 -34.06 8.12 -2.84
CA LEU A 183 -33.07 7.16 -3.32
C LEU A 183 -31.88 7.84 -3.98
N LEU A 184 -30.68 7.29 -3.78
CA LEU A 184 -29.48 7.60 -4.56
C LEU A 184 -29.14 6.41 -5.46
N SER A 185 -29.16 6.63 -6.77
CA SER A 185 -28.79 5.63 -7.77
C SER A 185 -27.40 5.90 -8.33
N GLY A 186 -26.59 4.87 -8.52
CA GLY A 186 -25.35 4.99 -9.28
C GLY A 186 -24.49 3.75 -9.31
N PHE A 187 -23.20 3.96 -9.54
CA PHE A 187 -22.25 2.90 -9.85
C PHE A 187 -21.00 3.02 -8.98
N ASN A 188 -20.73 1.98 -8.21
CA ASN A 188 -19.47 1.84 -7.49
C ASN A 188 -18.44 1.12 -8.35
N THR A 189 -17.19 1.59 -8.26
CA THR A 189 -16.04 1.07 -8.99
C THR A 189 -15.01 0.50 -8.01
N SER A 190 -14.08 -0.34 -8.47
CA SER A 190 -13.02 -0.91 -7.63
C SER A 190 -12.08 0.16 -7.04
N HIS A 191 -11.93 1.29 -7.74
CA HIS A 191 -11.01 2.37 -7.37
C HIS A 191 -11.76 3.65 -7.00
N GLN A 192 -12.94 3.50 -6.39
CA GLN A 192 -13.80 4.62 -6.04
C GLN A 192 -13.10 5.57 -5.04
N ASN A 193 -13.17 6.87 -5.33
CA ASN A 193 -12.79 7.89 -4.37
C ASN A 193 -13.86 7.96 -3.26
N LEU A 194 -13.40 7.87 -2.02
CA LEU A 194 -14.22 7.78 -0.82
C LEU A 194 -14.41 9.14 -0.12
N ASP A 195 -13.70 10.19 -0.56
CA ASP A 195 -13.78 11.51 0.07
C ASP A 195 -15.14 12.19 -0.19
N GLU A 196 -15.78 11.86 -1.31
CA GLU A 196 -17.05 12.47 -1.74
C GLU A 196 -18.01 11.43 -2.32
N ILE A 197 -18.35 10.44 -1.50
CA ILE A 197 -19.18 9.28 -1.87
C ILE A 197 -20.46 9.75 -2.59
N THR A 198 -21.18 10.72 -2.04
CA THR A 198 -22.50 11.13 -2.54
C THR A 198 -22.51 11.88 -3.87
N LYS A 199 -21.39 12.51 -4.28
CA LYS A 199 -21.33 13.29 -5.52
C LYS A 199 -21.47 12.45 -6.79
N ASN A 200 -21.25 11.14 -6.68
CA ASN A 200 -21.28 10.22 -7.81
C ASN A 200 -22.66 9.55 -8.02
N TYR A 201 -23.68 9.89 -7.22
CA TYR A 201 -25.01 9.32 -7.35
C TYR A 201 -26.04 10.36 -7.76
N ALA A 202 -27.06 9.89 -8.48
CA ALA A 202 -28.19 10.70 -8.88
C ALA A 202 -29.36 10.49 -7.90
N LYS A 203 -29.84 11.58 -7.30
CA LYS A 203 -31.00 11.57 -6.40
C LYS A 203 -32.30 11.38 -7.16
N ASP A 204 -33.14 10.45 -6.70
CA ASP A 204 -34.47 10.14 -7.21
C ASP A 204 -34.50 9.99 -8.74
N ASN A 205 -33.41 9.45 -9.30
CA ASN A 205 -33.17 9.47 -10.74
C ASN A 205 -34.19 8.58 -11.47
N PRO A 206 -34.91 9.11 -12.47
CA PRO A 206 -35.82 8.30 -13.28
C PRO A 206 -35.05 7.38 -14.23
N ASP A 207 -35.66 6.26 -14.59
CA ASP A 207 -35.06 5.18 -15.41
C ASP A 207 -34.52 5.65 -16.76
N ASN A 208 -35.04 6.76 -17.28
CA ASN A 208 -34.69 7.32 -18.57
C ASN A 208 -33.55 8.36 -18.52
N LYS A 209 -33.03 8.68 -17.34
CA LYS A 209 -31.97 9.69 -17.16
C LYS A 209 -30.62 9.03 -16.89
N ALA A 210 -29.61 9.49 -17.62
CA ALA A 210 -28.23 9.02 -17.50
C ALA A 210 -27.63 9.35 -16.13
N ILE A 211 -26.89 8.39 -15.58
CA ILE A 211 -26.02 8.56 -14.42
C ILE A 211 -24.57 8.59 -14.92
N ASN A 212 -23.85 9.66 -14.62
CA ASN A 212 -22.48 9.87 -15.08
C ASN A 212 -21.47 9.42 -14.02
N PHE A 213 -20.45 8.68 -14.44
CA PHE A 213 -19.40 8.19 -13.55
C PHE A 213 -18.07 7.99 -14.30
N PRO A 214 -16.94 7.89 -13.59
CA PRO A 214 -15.63 7.59 -14.17
C PRO A 214 -15.57 6.27 -14.94
N SER A 215 -14.98 6.29 -16.14
CA SER A 215 -14.68 5.08 -16.91
C SER A 215 -13.66 4.21 -16.19
N GLN A 216 -13.82 2.89 -16.32
CA GLN A 216 -12.90 1.93 -15.73
C GLN A 216 -12.82 0.65 -16.58
N GLN A 217 -11.96 -0.28 -16.21
CA GLN A 217 -11.73 -1.53 -16.96
C GLN A 217 -12.33 -2.76 -16.29
N HIS A 218 -12.72 -2.65 -15.02
CA HIS A 218 -13.25 -3.74 -14.22
C HIS A 218 -14.79 -3.70 -14.21
N PRO A 219 -15.46 -4.76 -13.76
CA PRO A 219 -16.90 -4.74 -13.54
C PRO A 219 -17.34 -3.61 -12.61
N LEU A 220 -18.61 -3.23 -12.72
CA LEU A 220 -19.26 -2.19 -11.92
C LEU A 220 -20.22 -2.83 -10.91
N LEU A 221 -20.44 -2.15 -9.79
CA LEU A 221 -21.55 -2.42 -8.89
C LEU A 221 -22.63 -1.34 -9.09
N ALA A 222 -23.67 -1.66 -9.84
CA ALA A 222 -24.86 -0.80 -9.94
C ALA A 222 -25.68 -0.92 -8.66
N LEU A 223 -26.24 0.18 -8.16
CA LEU A 223 -26.89 0.19 -6.87
C LEU A 223 -27.95 1.28 -6.70
N ASN A 224 -28.84 1.06 -5.74
CA ASN A 224 -29.74 2.05 -5.17
C ASN A 224 -29.57 2.08 -3.64
N TYR A 225 -29.19 3.23 -3.10
CA TYR A 225 -29.20 3.51 -1.67
C TYR A 225 -30.47 4.26 -1.26
N GLU A 226 -30.95 4.01 -0.06
CA GLU A 226 -31.82 4.92 0.68
C GLU A 226 -30.97 5.97 1.40
N THR A 227 -31.54 7.16 1.58
CA THR A 227 -30.87 8.25 2.28
C THR A 227 -31.73 8.88 3.36
N ASP A 228 -31.05 9.40 4.38
CA ASP A 228 -31.62 10.31 5.37
C ASP A 228 -30.77 11.58 5.40
N LYS A 229 -31.36 12.73 5.04
CA LYS A 229 -30.68 14.05 5.01
C LYS A 229 -29.34 14.00 4.26
N SER A 230 -29.31 13.36 3.10
CA SER A 230 -28.12 13.16 2.25
C SER A 230 -27.08 12.16 2.75
N ARG A 231 -27.32 11.48 3.89
CA ARG A 231 -26.49 10.36 4.35
C ARG A 231 -27.02 9.04 3.78
N ILE A 232 -26.13 8.20 3.24
CA ILE A 232 -26.48 6.83 2.82
C ILE A 232 -26.79 6.01 4.07
N THR A 233 -27.96 5.36 4.10
CA THR A 233 -28.41 4.58 5.27
C THR A 233 -28.50 3.10 4.99
N SER A 234 -29.16 2.70 3.89
CA SER A 234 -29.31 1.28 3.52
C SER A 234 -29.16 1.09 2.02
N LEU A 235 -28.53 0.01 1.59
CA LEU A 235 -28.60 -0.45 0.21
C LEU A 235 -29.93 -1.16 -0.02
N LYS A 236 -30.69 -0.79 -1.05
CA LYS A 236 -32.00 -1.39 -1.37
C LYS A 236 -31.92 -2.44 -2.48
N GLY A 237 -30.99 -2.26 -3.40
CA GLY A 237 -30.75 -3.23 -4.45
C GLY A 237 -29.44 -2.96 -5.16
N PHE A 238 -28.95 -3.99 -5.83
CA PHE A 238 -27.62 -4.00 -6.39
C PHE A 238 -27.53 -4.92 -7.60
N LYS A 239 -26.49 -4.74 -8.42
CA LYS A 239 -26.12 -5.67 -9.47
C LYS A 239 -24.67 -5.52 -9.87
N PHE A 240 -23.93 -6.62 -9.84
CA PHE A 240 -22.62 -6.68 -10.49
C PHE A 240 -22.81 -6.80 -12.00
N THR A 241 -22.19 -5.89 -12.75
CA THR A 241 -22.32 -5.83 -14.20
C THR A 241 -20.95 -5.73 -14.86
N PRO A 242 -20.70 -6.46 -15.96
CA PRO A 242 -19.55 -6.16 -16.81
C PRO A 242 -19.59 -4.69 -17.23
N TYR A 243 -18.42 -4.03 -17.31
CA TYR A 243 -18.34 -2.62 -17.66
C TYR A 243 -19.04 -2.24 -18.98
N SER A 244 -19.04 -3.16 -19.96
CA SER A 244 -19.72 -3.01 -21.24
C SER A 244 -21.26 -2.98 -21.13
N GLN A 245 -21.83 -3.44 -20.02
CA GLN A 245 -23.27 -3.60 -19.79
C GLN A 245 -23.82 -2.62 -18.74
N ARG A 246 -23.32 -1.38 -18.74
CA ARG A 246 -23.72 -0.30 -17.82
C ARG A 246 -25.15 0.26 -18.00
N GLY A 247 -26.01 -0.45 -18.74
CA GLY A 247 -27.34 0.01 -19.13
C GLY A 247 -27.31 1.06 -20.25
N VAL A 248 -28.40 1.13 -21.02
CA VAL A 248 -28.62 2.14 -22.06
C VAL A 248 -30.01 2.73 -21.93
N GLN A 249 -30.24 3.90 -22.52
CA GLN A 249 -31.57 4.50 -22.54
C GLN A 249 -32.60 3.51 -23.17
N GLY A 250 -33.72 3.29 -22.49
CA GLY A 250 -34.75 2.32 -22.90
C GLY A 250 -34.48 0.87 -22.50
N SER A 251 -33.26 0.53 -22.04
CA SER A 251 -32.91 -0.76 -21.45
C SER A 251 -31.99 -0.56 -20.24
N PRO A 252 -32.50 0.05 -19.15
CA PRO A 252 -31.73 0.28 -17.93
C PRO A 252 -31.39 -1.04 -17.23
N ILE A 253 -30.38 -1.03 -16.35
CA ILE A 253 -30.05 -2.17 -15.50
C ILE A 253 -31.17 -2.37 -14.47
N VAL A 254 -31.75 -3.57 -14.47
CA VAL A 254 -32.66 -4.02 -13.41
C VAL A 254 -31.84 -4.53 -12.23
N LEU A 255 -31.98 -3.90 -11.07
CA LEU A 255 -31.30 -4.27 -9.82
C LEU A 255 -31.98 -5.45 -9.15
N ASP A 256 -31.18 -6.28 -8.48
CA ASP A 256 -31.66 -7.33 -7.61
C ASP A 256 -31.87 -6.72 -6.19
N PRO A 257 -33.01 -6.97 -5.52
CA PRO A 257 -33.21 -6.47 -4.16
C PRO A 257 -32.19 -7.10 -3.20
N VAL A 258 -31.82 -6.38 -2.14
CA VAL A 258 -31.06 -6.98 -1.03
C VAL A 258 -31.97 -7.86 -0.16
N ASP A 259 -31.40 -8.88 0.47
CA ASP A 259 -32.17 -9.84 1.27
C ASP A 259 -32.69 -9.24 2.59
N TRP A 260 -31.88 -8.36 3.21
CA TRP A 260 -32.19 -7.68 4.46
C TRP A 260 -31.45 -6.33 4.56
N THR A 261 -32.00 -5.39 5.34
CA THR A 261 -31.48 -4.01 5.48
C THR A 261 -31.14 -3.63 6.92
N ASP A 262 -31.25 -4.59 7.84
CA ASP A 262 -31.18 -4.42 9.30
C ASP A 262 -30.07 -5.26 9.94
N GLY A 263 -29.10 -5.73 9.15
CA GLY A 263 -27.89 -6.39 9.67
C GLY A 263 -27.19 -5.48 10.68
N THR A 264 -26.71 -6.04 11.78
CA THR A 264 -26.20 -5.23 12.91
C THR A 264 -24.68 -5.04 12.82
N TRP A 265 -24.26 -3.78 12.91
CA TRP A 265 -22.86 -3.38 13.04
C TRP A 265 -22.61 -2.77 14.43
N ILE A 266 -21.62 -3.31 15.13
CA ILE A 266 -21.22 -2.84 16.45
C ILE A 266 -19.86 -2.15 16.33
N ALA A 267 -19.82 -0.88 16.72
CA ALA A 267 -18.58 -0.12 16.79
C ALA A 267 -17.70 -0.60 17.95
N PRO A 268 -16.36 -0.51 17.81
CA PRO A 268 -15.44 -0.73 18.93
C PRO A 268 -15.73 0.23 20.09
N ALA A 269 -15.43 -0.22 21.31
CA ALA A 269 -15.67 0.56 22.51
C ALA A 269 -14.99 1.96 22.46
N PRO A 270 -15.75 3.06 22.64
CA PRO A 270 -15.26 4.42 22.42
C PRO A 270 -14.20 4.86 23.44
N GLU A 271 -14.09 4.17 24.57
CA GLU A 271 -13.09 4.38 25.61
C GLU A 271 -11.66 4.02 25.17
N ASN A 272 -11.53 3.14 24.18
CA ASN A 272 -10.23 2.68 23.67
C ASN A 272 -9.95 3.19 22.24
N PHE A 273 -10.99 3.48 21.47
CA PHE A 273 -10.85 3.78 20.04
C PHE A 273 -11.80 4.89 19.56
N THR A 274 -11.27 5.85 18.81
CA THR A 274 -12.04 6.87 18.08
C THR A 274 -12.10 6.51 16.60
N ILE A 275 -13.28 6.20 16.08
CA ILE A 275 -13.50 5.93 14.65
C ILE A 275 -13.53 7.24 13.86
N GLN A 276 -12.79 7.29 12.75
CA GLN A 276 -12.83 8.38 11.78
C GLN A 276 -13.56 7.96 10.49
N ASN A 277 -13.47 6.69 10.11
CA ASN A 277 -14.16 6.16 8.95
C ASN A 277 -14.55 4.69 9.17
N ALA A 278 -15.76 4.32 8.75
CA ALA A 278 -16.27 2.96 8.77
C ALA A 278 -16.97 2.66 7.45
N LEU A 279 -16.45 1.69 6.70
CA LEU A 279 -16.94 1.34 5.37
C LEU A 279 -17.07 -0.17 5.25
N LEU A 280 -18.13 -0.62 4.59
CA LEU A 280 -18.28 -2.01 4.20
C LEU A 280 -17.95 -2.14 2.72
N PHE A 281 -16.99 -3.00 2.39
CA PHE A 281 -16.64 -3.39 1.04
C PHE A 281 -17.12 -4.82 0.75
N VAL A 282 -17.35 -5.11 -0.52
CA VAL A 282 -17.66 -6.47 -0.99
C VAL A 282 -16.79 -6.89 -2.17
N ASN A 283 -16.55 -8.20 -2.24
CA ASN A 283 -15.96 -8.87 -3.40
C ASN A 283 -17.04 -9.64 -4.17
N GLY A 284 -17.39 -9.16 -5.36
CA GLY A 284 -18.48 -9.72 -6.18
C GLY A 284 -18.15 -11.02 -6.92
N LYS A 285 -16.98 -11.65 -6.67
CA LYS A 285 -16.49 -12.79 -7.46
C LYS A 285 -17.47 -13.97 -7.54
N LYS A 286 -18.33 -14.18 -6.53
CA LYS A 286 -19.38 -15.21 -6.56
C LYS A 286 -20.47 -14.93 -7.59
N LEU A 287 -20.79 -13.66 -7.82
CA LEU A 287 -21.82 -13.24 -8.78
C LEU A 287 -21.25 -13.04 -10.17
N LEU A 288 -20.02 -12.57 -10.26
CA LEU A 288 -19.34 -12.31 -11.51
C LEU A 288 -17.84 -12.57 -11.35
N SER A 289 -17.31 -13.57 -12.05
CA SER A 289 -15.96 -14.11 -11.82
C SER A 289 -14.82 -13.09 -11.95
N ASN A 290 -15.01 -12.03 -12.74
CA ASN A 290 -14.05 -10.93 -12.91
C ASN A 290 -14.35 -9.71 -12.02
N ALA A 291 -15.35 -9.76 -11.14
CA ALA A 291 -15.64 -8.74 -10.12
C ALA A 291 -14.87 -9.03 -8.81
N ASN A 292 -13.60 -9.39 -8.95
CA ASN A 292 -12.71 -9.76 -7.85
C ASN A 292 -11.96 -8.54 -7.31
N TYR A 293 -12.67 -7.47 -6.96
CA TYR A 293 -12.12 -6.23 -6.40
C TYR A 293 -12.96 -5.79 -5.20
N ALA A 294 -12.50 -4.80 -4.44
CA ALA A 294 -13.22 -4.19 -3.34
C ALA A 294 -14.17 -3.11 -3.85
N TYR A 295 -15.46 -3.44 -3.91
CA TYR A 295 -16.50 -2.50 -4.25
C TYR A 295 -17.11 -1.95 -2.97
N LEU A 296 -17.23 -0.63 -2.85
CA LEU A 296 -17.95 -0.03 -1.73
C LEU A 296 -19.36 -0.61 -1.71
N TRP A 297 -19.73 -1.25 -0.62
CA TRP A 297 -21.06 -1.81 -0.42
C TRP A 297 -21.95 -0.78 0.26
N GLN A 298 -21.48 -0.22 1.38
CA GLN A 298 -22.21 0.78 2.13
C GLN A 298 -21.26 1.52 3.11
N PRO A 299 -21.35 2.85 3.25
CA PRO A 299 -20.76 3.56 4.39
C PRO A 299 -21.52 3.27 5.68
N LEU A 300 -20.81 3.02 6.78
CA LEU A 300 -21.41 2.67 8.07
C LEU A 300 -21.49 3.88 9.00
N SER A 301 -22.33 3.77 10.03
CA SER A 301 -22.30 4.70 11.17
C SER A 301 -20.95 4.62 11.89
N LEU A 302 -20.49 5.73 12.45
CA LEU A 302 -19.26 5.77 13.26
C LEU A 302 -19.48 5.22 14.67
N ASP A 303 -20.74 5.15 15.11
CA ASP A 303 -21.14 4.45 16.33
C ASP A 303 -21.71 3.08 15.93
N ASN A 304 -22.72 2.59 16.65
CA ASN A 304 -23.50 1.44 16.22
C ASN A 304 -24.42 1.81 15.05
N GLY A 305 -24.74 0.82 14.23
CA GLY A 305 -25.63 1.03 13.09
C GLY A 305 -26.13 -0.26 12.47
N SER A 306 -26.82 -0.08 11.35
CA SER A 306 -27.30 -1.18 10.51
C SER A 306 -26.65 -1.14 9.14
N PHE A 307 -26.55 -2.30 8.52
CA PHE A 307 -26.08 -2.46 7.15
C PHE A 307 -26.99 -3.43 6.39
N SER A 308 -27.08 -3.23 5.08
CA SER A 308 -27.75 -4.19 4.20
C SER A 308 -26.83 -5.36 3.89
N TYR A 309 -27.38 -6.56 3.67
CA TYR A 309 -26.59 -7.67 3.14
C TYR A 309 -27.36 -8.54 2.16
N ALA A 310 -26.60 -9.32 1.39
CA ALA A 310 -27.12 -10.26 0.42
C ALA A 310 -26.40 -11.61 0.56
N ALA A 311 -27.15 -12.67 0.86
CA ALA A 311 -26.65 -14.04 0.97
C ALA A 311 -26.03 -14.52 -0.35
N SER A 312 -26.48 -13.98 -1.48
CA SER A 312 -25.92 -14.27 -2.81
C SER A 312 -24.46 -13.81 -2.98
N ILE A 313 -23.98 -12.87 -2.16
CA ILE A 313 -22.56 -12.45 -2.09
C ILE A 313 -21.74 -13.43 -1.25
N GLY A 314 -22.35 -13.99 -0.19
CA GLY A 314 -21.72 -14.84 0.80
C GLY A 314 -20.84 -14.09 1.81
N ASP A 315 -20.87 -14.56 3.06
CA ASP A 315 -20.26 -13.90 4.22
C ASP A 315 -18.78 -13.57 4.03
N GLU A 316 -18.01 -14.48 3.43
CA GLU A 316 -16.57 -14.35 3.27
C GLU A 316 -16.15 -13.29 2.24
N ASN A 317 -17.11 -12.69 1.54
CA ASN A 317 -16.87 -11.64 0.57
C ASN A 317 -17.18 -10.24 1.10
N TYR A 318 -17.63 -10.12 2.35
CA TYR A 318 -17.79 -8.84 3.04
C TYR A 318 -16.53 -8.48 3.80
N TYR A 319 -16.09 -7.23 3.70
CA TYR A 319 -14.91 -6.72 4.37
C TYR A 319 -15.22 -5.37 5.00
N LEU A 320 -15.20 -5.34 6.32
CA LEU A 320 -15.30 -4.11 7.08
C LEU A 320 -13.94 -3.44 7.07
N TYR A 321 -13.91 -2.19 6.66
CA TYR A 321 -12.77 -1.30 6.76
C TYR A 321 -13.03 -0.24 7.82
N LEU A 322 -12.11 -0.09 8.77
CA LEU A 322 -12.10 0.94 9.78
C LEU A 322 -10.82 1.76 9.69
N LYS A 323 -10.95 3.07 9.82
CA LYS A 323 -9.84 4.00 10.08
C LYS A 323 -10.16 4.79 11.33
N GLY A 324 -9.19 4.94 12.20
CA GLY A 324 -9.36 5.66 13.45
C GLY A 324 -8.06 5.76 14.22
N ARG A 325 -8.18 5.96 15.53
CA ARG A 325 -7.04 6.07 16.43
C ARG A 325 -7.38 5.56 17.82
N GLN A 326 -6.38 5.11 18.56
CA GLN A 326 -6.48 4.89 19.99
C GLN A 326 -6.82 6.21 20.70
N VAL A 327 -7.62 6.14 21.76
CA VAL A 327 -7.86 7.30 22.63
C VAL A 327 -6.57 7.62 23.39
N ALA A 328 -6.10 8.87 23.29
CA ALA A 328 -4.79 9.25 23.83
C ALA A 328 -4.69 9.20 25.36
N ASN A 329 -5.78 9.33 26.12
CA ASN A 329 -5.80 9.23 27.60
C ASN A 329 -4.64 9.97 28.30
N SER A 330 -4.37 11.21 27.88
CA SER A 330 -3.26 12.07 28.38
C SER A 330 -1.84 11.59 28.04
N GLN A 331 -1.67 10.60 27.15
CA GLN A 331 -0.39 10.19 26.60
C GLN A 331 0.07 11.14 25.48
N PRO A 332 1.39 11.42 25.38
CA PRO A 332 1.94 12.29 24.34
C PRO A 332 1.92 11.64 22.94
N ARG A 333 1.76 10.32 22.88
CA ARG A 333 1.66 9.55 21.64
C ARG A 333 0.35 8.78 21.64
N TYR A 334 -0.04 8.29 20.47
CA TYR A 334 -1.13 7.32 20.31
C TYR A 334 -1.02 6.55 19.00
N TRP A 335 -1.63 5.36 18.94
CA TRP A 335 -1.71 4.60 17.70
C TRP A 335 -2.79 5.17 16.78
N GLY A 336 -2.40 5.67 15.61
CA GLY A 336 -3.28 5.76 14.45
C GLY A 336 -3.47 4.36 13.85
N VAL A 337 -4.67 4.05 13.36
CA VAL A 337 -5.06 2.68 13.03
C VAL A 337 -5.87 2.61 11.73
N GLN A 338 -5.54 1.60 10.91
CA GLN A 338 -6.34 1.11 9.81
C GLN A 338 -6.56 -0.40 10.00
N HIS A 339 -7.82 -0.82 10.05
CA HIS A 339 -8.19 -2.20 10.33
C HIS A 339 -9.16 -2.71 9.27
N VAL A 340 -8.93 -3.94 8.80
CA VAL A 340 -9.86 -4.65 7.93
C VAL A 340 -10.19 -6.00 8.54
N ALA A 341 -11.48 -6.23 8.75
CA ALA A 341 -12.04 -7.51 9.17
C ALA A 341 -12.85 -8.12 8.03
N GLN A 342 -12.74 -9.42 7.88
CA GLN A 342 -13.66 -10.17 7.02
C GLN A 342 -14.96 -10.44 7.78
N GLY A 343 -16.09 -10.35 7.10
CA GLY A 343 -17.40 -10.65 7.68
C GLY A 343 -17.47 -12.09 8.21
N THR A 344 -18.13 -12.25 9.35
CA THR A 344 -18.40 -13.56 9.96
C THR A 344 -19.90 -13.89 9.84
N ASN A 345 -20.22 -15.18 9.76
CA ASN A 345 -21.55 -15.73 9.52
C ASN A 345 -22.69 -14.98 10.26
N ASN A 346 -23.88 -14.95 9.63
CA ASN A 346 -25.16 -14.49 10.20
C ASN A 346 -25.38 -12.98 10.25
N GLY A 347 -24.71 -12.19 9.42
CA GLY A 347 -25.03 -10.76 9.26
C GLY A 347 -24.71 -9.88 10.47
N VAL A 348 -23.79 -10.33 11.32
CA VAL A 348 -23.20 -9.48 12.36
C VAL A 348 -21.78 -9.17 11.93
N LEU A 349 -21.48 -7.87 11.85
CA LEU A 349 -20.12 -7.37 11.66
C LEU A 349 -19.64 -6.86 13.02
N ASN A 350 -18.49 -7.38 13.48
CA ASN A 350 -17.86 -6.98 14.74
C ASN A 350 -16.37 -6.66 14.48
N ALA A 351 -15.88 -5.55 15.04
CA ALA A 351 -14.46 -5.20 15.08
C ALA A 351 -13.95 -4.89 16.49
N ASP A 352 -14.41 -5.61 17.50
CA ASP A 352 -13.81 -5.57 18.83
C ASP A 352 -12.32 -5.95 18.76
N ASN A 353 -11.55 -5.50 19.75
CA ASN A 353 -10.18 -5.96 19.99
C ASN A 353 -9.17 -5.58 18.89
N ILE A 354 -9.40 -4.47 18.17
CA ILE A 354 -8.50 -3.98 17.11
C ILE A 354 -7.07 -3.79 17.63
N LEU A 355 -6.93 -3.36 18.89
CA LEU A 355 -5.66 -3.02 19.54
C LEU A 355 -5.10 -4.10 20.46
N ASP A 356 -5.84 -5.18 20.76
CA ASP A 356 -5.49 -6.17 21.80
C ASP A 356 -4.14 -6.87 21.59
N LYS A 357 -3.63 -6.85 20.36
CA LYS A 357 -2.36 -7.51 20.00
C LYS A 357 -1.22 -6.53 19.76
N PHE A 358 -1.45 -5.23 19.87
CA PHE A 358 -0.41 -4.24 19.66
C PHE A 358 0.20 -3.83 20.99
N PRO A 359 1.52 -3.58 21.02
CA PRO A 359 2.19 -3.13 22.22
C PRO A 359 1.60 -1.80 22.69
N GLU A 360 1.72 -1.56 23.99
CA GLU A 360 1.63 -0.20 24.50
C GLU A 360 2.64 0.67 23.76
N GLN A 361 2.28 1.93 23.55
CA GLN A 361 3.03 2.84 22.69
C GLN A 361 4.41 3.13 23.29
N PRO A 362 5.50 2.66 22.69
CA PRO A 362 6.80 2.81 23.32
C PRO A 362 7.50 4.09 22.90
N GLU A 363 8.51 4.45 23.69
CA GLU A 363 9.59 5.27 23.19
C GLU A 363 10.55 4.39 22.37
N ILE A 364 10.85 4.81 21.15
CA ILE A 364 11.85 4.15 20.31
C ILE A 364 13.21 4.71 20.73
N THR A 365 14.09 3.84 21.19
CA THR A 365 15.40 4.25 21.70
C THR A 365 16.52 3.78 20.78
N ILE A 366 17.62 4.53 20.78
CA ILE A 366 18.86 4.12 20.12
C ILE A 366 19.88 3.89 21.24
N GLU A 367 20.29 2.63 21.40
CA GLU A 367 21.15 2.20 22.50
C GLU A 367 22.28 1.29 22.01
N THR A 368 23.18 0.91 22.90
CA THR A 368 24.27 -0.01 22.54
C THR A 368 23.71 -1.42 22.37
N CYS A 369 24.05 -2.10 21.29
CA CYS A 369 23.59 -3.46 21.06
C CYS A 369 24.12 -4.42 22.14
N SER A 370 23.27 -5.32 22.63
CA SER A 370 23.67 -6.39 23.57
C SER A 370 24.76 -7.33 23.03
N HIS A 371 24.90 -7.44 21.71
CA HIS A 371 25.86 -8.33 21.04
C HIS A 371 27.05 -7.60 20.39
N SER A 372 27.20 -6.30 20.63
CA SER A 372 28.35 -5.53 20.12
C SER A 372 28.66 -4.35 21.03
N GLU A 373 29.83 -4.37 21.69
CA GLU A 373 30.29 -3.28 22.57
C GLU A 373 30.39 -1.92 21.85
N ASN A 374 30.56 -1.93 20.52
CA ASN A 374 30.73 -0.73 19.70
C ASN A 374 29.56 -0.47 18.74
N GLY A 375 28.55 -1.35 18.69
CA GLY A 375 27.38 -1.22 17.81
C GLY A 375 26.20 -0.53 18.49
N GLN A 376 25.37 0.15 17.72
CA GLN A 376 24.08 0.65 18.20
C GLN A 376 22.91 -0.13 17.62
N CYS A 377 21.85 -0.27 18.40
CA CYS A 377 20.61 -0.91 18.03
C CYS A 377 19.47 0.09 18.24
N ILE A 378 18.49 0.04 17.33
CA ILE A 378 17.21 0.69 17.48
C ILE A 378 16.31 -0.30 18.22
N THR A 379 15.89 0.06 19.42
CA THR A 379 15.05 -0.77 20.28
C THR A 379 13.62 -0.26 20.24
N ILE A 380 12.69 -1.18 20.06
CA ILE A 380 11.25 -0.94 19.94
C ILE A 380 10.58 -1.98 20.81
N ASP A 381 9.71 -1.56 21.72
CA ASP A 381 8.88 -2.53 22.43
C ASP A 381 7.78 -3.02 21.49
N THR A 382 7.94 -4.22 20.93
CA THR A 382 6.88 -4.84 20.13
C THR A 382 5.95 -5.71 21.00
N GLY A 383 6.11 -5.69 22.32
CA GLY A 383 5.33 -6.50 23.26
C GLY A 383 5.41 -7.98 22.91
N ASP A 384 4.25 -8.64 22.89
CA ASP A 384 4.13 -10.05 22.52
C ASP A 384 4.13 -10.29 21.00
N LEU A 385 4.28 -9.25 20.17
CA LEU A 385 4.35 -9.42 18.73
C LEU A 385 5.68 -10.07 18.32
N ASN A 386 5.59 -11.02 17.39
CA ASN A 386 6.72 -11.75 16.84
C ASN A 386 6.79 -11.65 15.31
N ALA A 387 7.93 -12.08 14.77
CA ALA A 387 8.26 -11.97 13.35
C ALA A 387 7.24 -12.64 12.40
N GLN A 388 6.47 -13.63 12.85
CA GLN A 388 5.48 -14.32 12.01
C GLN A 388 4.15 -13.56 11.92
N GLN A 389 3.90 -12.63 12.85
CA GLN A 389 2.63 -11.91 12.93
C GLN A 389 2.53 -10.75 11.95
N GLY A 390 3.62 -10.36 11.28
CA GLY A 390 3.56 -9.27 10.32
C GLY A 390 4.90 -8.62 9.97
N ILE A 391 4.81 -7.37 9.55
CA ILE A 391 5.92 -6.53 9.09
C ILE A 391 5.90 -5.19 9.84
N GLN A 392 7.08 -4.63 10.09
CA GLN A 392 7.23 -3.28 10.65
C GLN A 392 8.03 -2.39 9.71
N ARG A 393 7.67 -1.11 9.69
CA ARG A 393 8.44 -0.02 9.12
C ARG A 393 8.96 0.85 10.26
N VAL A 394 10.26 1.11 10.27
CA VAL A 394 10.92 1.98 11.26
C VAL A 394 11.70 3.03 10.50
N LEU A 395 11.37 4.29 10.72
CA LEU A 395 12.16 5.42 10.22
C LEU A 395 12.89 6.06 11.39
N VAL A 396 14.18 6.28 11.20
CA VAL A 396 15.04 7.06 12.10
C VAL A 396 15.59 8.24 11.31
N SER A 397 15.29 9.45 11.77
CA SER A 397 15.83 10.70 11.26
C SER A 397 16.64 11.36 12.36
N THR A 398 17.95 11.49 12.16
CA THR A 398 18.87 11.94 13.19
C THR A 398 20.09 12.60 12.59
N LYS A 399 20.96 13.10 13.46
CA LYS A 399 22.31 13.57 13.14
C LYS A 399 23.32 12.62 13.77
N ARG A 400 24.60 12.75 13.43
CA ARG A 400 25.64 11.98 14.12
C ARG A 400 25.83 12.49 15.54
N GLN A 401 26.23 11.60 16.43
CA GLN A 401 26.57 11.99 17.80
C GLN A 401 27.80 12.91 17.87
N SER A 402 28.81 12.65 17.02
CA SER A 402 30.08 13.39 16.98
C SER A 402 30.06 14.65 16.11
N ASN A 403 29.06 14.82 15.22
CA ASN A 403 28.98 15.92 14.28
C ASN A 403 27.53 16.21 13.82
N ASN A 404 27.01 17.37 14.19
CA ASN A 404 25.61 17.77 13.95
C ASN A 404 25.33 18.35 12.54
N ASP A 405 26.31 18.34 11.65
CA ASP A 405 26.17 18.90 10.30
C ASP A 405 25.67 17.89 9.27
N GLN A 406 25.62 16.59 9.59
CA GLN A 406 25.17 15.54 8.68
C GLN A 406 23.82 14.97 9.12
N SER A 407 22.83 15.08 8.24
CA SER A 407 21.50 14.52 8.44
C SER A 407 21.46 13.09 7.89
N ILE A 408 20.94 12.16 8.68
CA ILE A 408 20.77 10.76 8.33
C ILE A 408 19.30 10.40 8.51
N ARG A 409 18.68 9.97 7.42
CA ARG A 409 17.34 9.38 7.41
C ARG A 409 17.44 7.94 6.95
N HIS A 410 17.03 7.01 7.80
CA HIS A 410 17.12 5.58 7.54
C HIS A 410 15.77 4.91 7.79
N VAL A 411 15.21 4.32 6.74
CA VAL A 411 13.99 3.50 6.79
C VAL A 411 14.37 2.03 6.77
N PHE A 412 13.74 1.26 7.65
CA PHE A 412 13.85 -0.18 7.75
C PHE A 412 12.47 -0.82 7.54
N TYR A 413 12.41 -1.78 6.64
CA TYR A 413 11.32 -2.75 6.55
C TYR A 413 11.83 -4.09 7.05
N THR A 414 11.27 -4.57 8.16
CA THR A 414 11.68 -5.84 8.77
C THR A 414 10.46 -6.64 9.22
N PRO A 415 10.57 -7.95 9.45
CA PRO A 415 9.61 -8.65 10.31
C PRO A 415 9.50 -7.94 11.66
N ILE A 416 8.39 -8.17 12.37
CA ILE A 416 8.21 -7.58 13.70
C ILE A 416 9.28 -8.12 14.67
N LYS A 417 10.04 -7.23 15.30
CA LYS A 417 11.12 -7.55 16.26
C LYS A 417 11.50 -6.34 17.14
N ASN A 418 11.97 -6.66 18.33
CA ASN A 418 12.32 -5.65 19.35
C ASN A 418 13.62 -4.90 19.11
N SER A 419 14.51 -5.41 18.24
CA SER A 419 15.83 -4.82 18.04
C SER A 419 16.28 -4.86 16.58
N ILE A 420 16.75 -3.73 16.08
CA ILE A 420 17.31 -3.56 14.74
C ILE A 420 18.72 -3.01 14.85
N PRO A 421 19.75 -3.68 14.29
CA PRO A 421 21.09 -3.12 14.31
C PRO A 421 21.18 -1.88 13.41
N THR A 422 21.98 -0.91 13.84
CA THR A 422 22.53 0.09 12.93
C THR A 422 23.42 -0.59 11.89
N LEU A 423 23.39 -0.12 10.64
CA LEU A 423 24.10 -0.76 9.53
C LEU A 423 25.36 0.02 9.17
N LYS A 424 26.37 -0.69 8.68
CA LYS A 424 27.62 -0.09 8.20
C LYS A 424 27.55 0.20 6.70
N PHE A 425 28.18 1.28 6.26
CA PHE A 425 28.20 1.77 4.89
C PHE A 425 29.63 2.04 4.37
N ASN A 426 30.67 1.61 5.12
CA ASN A 426 32.08 1.88 4.81
C ASN A 426 32.38 3.38 4.64
N ARG A 427 31.71 4.19 5.46
CA ARG A 427 31.78 5.65 5.45
C ARG A 427 31.94 6.13 6.87
N THR A 428 33.14 6.62 7.21
CA THR A 428 33.44 7.12 8.57
C THR A 428 32.49 8.22 9.02
N ASN A 429 31.88 8.93 8.08
CA ASN A 429 30.91 9.97 8.37
C ASN A 429 29.47 9.45 8.60
N ILE A 430 29.23 8.14 8.56
CA ILE A 430 27.89 7.53 8.71
C ILE A 430 27.96 6.35 9.69
N ASP A 431 29.08 5.63 9.68
CA ASP A 431 29.33 4.44 10.51
C ASP A 431 29.62 4.75 11.98
N ASP A 432 29.71 6.03 12.32
CA ASP A 432 29.75 6.52 13.71
C ASP A 432 28.42 6.30 14.44
N LYS A 433 28.43 6.47 15.76
CA LYS A 433 27.20 6.40 16.55
C LYS A 433 26.20 7.49 16.10
N LEU A 434 24.97 7.05 15.87
CA LEU A 434 23.79 7.90 15.69
C LEU A 434 23.49 8.63 16.99
N ASN A 435 23.04 9.89 16.88
CA ASN A 435 22.55 10.64 18.02
C ASN A 435 21.27 9.97 18.57
N THR A 436 21.22 9.79 19.88
CA THR A 436 20.11 9.15 20.60
C THR A 436 18.84 10.00 20.59
N ASN A 437 18.97 11.32 20.45
CA ASN A 437 17.84 12.26 20.28
C ASN A 437 17.35 12.26 18.83
N ALA A 438 16.98 11.08 18.32
CA ALA A 438 16.48 10.90 16.97
C ALA A 438 14.97 11.13 16.89
N THR A 439 14.53 11.71 15.78
CA THR A 439 13.11 11.69 15.42
C THR A 439 12.80 10.33 14.79
N THR A 440 11.81 9.63 15.34
CA THR A 440 11.47 8.27 14.91
C THR A 440 10.01 8.16 14.53
N PHE A 441 9.73 7.29 13.56
CA PHE A 441 8.36 6.94 13.16
C PHE A 441 8.27 5.43 12.98
N VAL A 442 7.25 4.83 13.59
CA VAL A 442 7.03 3.38 13.54
C VAL A 442 5.65 3.09 13.00
N SER A 443 5.59 2.08 12.14
CA SER A 443 4.35 1.48 11.67
C SER A 443 4.45 -0.03 11.78
N LEU A 444 3.41 -0.66 12.32
CA LEU A 444 3.30 -2.10 12.50
C LEU A 444 2.09 -2.60 11.72
N LEU A 445 2.27 -3.62 10.88
CA LEU A 445 1.19 -4.29 10.16
C LEU A 445 1.10 -5.72 10.64
N SER A 446 -0.01 -6.09 11.29
CA SER A 446 -0.33 -7.47 11.67
C SER A 446 -1.21 -8.13 10.62
N THR A 447 -0.68 -9.19 9.99
CA THR A 447 -1.38 -10.05 9.05
C THR A 447 -0.53 -11.28 8.74
N ASN A 448 -1.19 -12.42 8.49
CA ASN A 448 -0.55 -13.62 7.95
C ASN A 448 -0.58 -13.67 6.41
N VAL A 449 -1.22 -12.71 5.74
CA VAL A 449 -1.35 -12.69 4.28
C VAL A 449 -0.11 -12.04 3.67
N LYS A 450 0.77 -12.84 3.06
CA LYS A 450 2.03 -12.35 2.47
C LYS A 450 1.83 -11.23 1.43
N ALA A 451 0.76 -11.31 0.63
CA ALA A 451 0.46 -10.27 -0.35
C ALA A 451 0.08 -8.93 0.29
N VAL A 452 -0.52 -8.94 1.49
CA VAL A 452 -0.81 -7.72 2.27
C VAL A 452 0.48 -7.13 2.84
N GLN A 453 1.41 -7.97 3.31
CA GLN A 453 2.75 -7.53 3.72
C GLN A 453 3.53 -6.90 2.57
N GLU A 454 3.43 -7.45 1.36
CA GLU A 454 4.02 -6.84 0.17
C GLU A 454 3.34 -5.50 -0.17
N ALA A 455 2.00 -5.44 -0.13
CA ALA A 455 1.25 -4.21 -0.39
C ALA A 455 1.66 -3.06 0.54
N PHE A 456 2.01 -3.39 1.78
CA PHE A 456 2.49 -2.44 2.78
C PHE A 456 3.80 -1.75 2.38
N LEU A 457 4.71 -2.44 1.70
CA LEU A 457 5.98 -1.86 1.21
C LEU A 457 5.77 -0.72 0.21
N TYR A 458 4.59 -0.66 -0.42
CA TYR A 458 4.24 0.35 -1.43
C TYR A 458 3.34 1.47 -0.87
N GLN A 459 2.92 1.40 0.40
CA GLN A 459 2.04 2.43 0.99
C GLN A 459 2.76 3.76 1.25
N HIS A 460 4.08 3.72 1.40
CA HIS A 460 4.91 4.87 1.71
C HIS A 460 5.58 5.49 0.46
N GLN A 461 5.10 5.10 -0.73
CA GLN A 461 5.55 5.65 -2.00
C GLN A 461 4.93 7.02 -2.23
N THR A 462 5.72 8.09 -2.14
CA THR A 462 5.39 9.38 -2.78
C THR A 462 6.28 9.58 -3.99
N LEU A 463 5.75 10.18 -5.06
CA LEU A 463 6.55 10.59 -6.23
C LEU A 463 6.40 12.06 -6.57
N TYR A 464 5.64 12.78 -5.75
CA TYR A 464 5.76 14.22 -5.67
C TYR A 464 6.71 14.56 -4.53
N SER A 465 7.39 15.70 -4.62
CA SER A 465 8.23 16.24 -3.55
C SER A 465 7.45 16.29 -2.23
N ALA A 466 7.50 15.23 -1.42
CA ALA A 466 7.06 15.32 -0.05
C ALA A 466 7.95 16.33 0.65
N ASP A 467 7.37 17.03 1.61
CA ASP A 467 8.17 17.74 2.59
C ASP A 467 9.17 16.74 3.18
N ALA A 468 10.46 17.09 3.18
CA ALA A 468 11.49 16.24 3.79
C ALA A 468 11.20 15.98 5.29
N ALA A 469 10.33 16.79 5.91
CA ALA A 469 9.82 16.58 7.25
C ALA A 469 8.75 15.47 7.38
N ASP A 470 8.13 15.01 6.29
CA ASP A 470 7.09 13.96 6.38
C ASP A 470 7.73 12.58 6.61
N LEU A 471 7.59 12.07 7.83
CA LEU A 471 8.13 10.78 8.28
C LEU A 471 7.26 9.58 7.82
N SER A 472 6.03 9.84 7.35
CA SER A 472 5.15 8.80 6.83
C SER A 472 5.54 8.34 5.42
N VAL A 473 6.51 9.01 4.78
CA VAL A 473 6.93 8.78 3.41
C VAL A 473 8.35 8.21 3.34
N ASP A 474 8.69 7.46 2.29
CA ASP A 474 10.07 7.02 2.04
C ASP A 474 10.79 7.96 1.06
N THR A 475 12.05 8.32 1.34
CA THR A 475 12.89 9.09 0.39
C THR A 475 13.35 8.24 -0.78
N ILE A 476 13.62 6.95 -0.54
CA ILE A 476 13.97 5.96 -1.56
C ILE A 476 12.86 4.88 -1.56
N PRO A 477 11.68 5.16 -2.15
CA PRO A 477 10.54 4.25 -2.13
C PRO A 477 10.69 3.12 -3.15
N LEU A 478 10.00 2.00 -2.90
CA LEU A 478 9.68 1.06 -3.96
C LEU A 478 8.65 1.68 -4.91
N LEU A 479 8.75 1.33 -6.20
CA LEU A 479 7.94 1.96 -7.23
C LEU A 479 6.97 0.98 -7.87
N LYS A 480 5.68 1.31 -7.80
CA LYS A 480 4.62 0.75 -8.66
C LYS A 480 3.97 1.88 -9.46
N ASN A 481 3.49 1.53 -10.66
CA ASN A 481 2.69 2.46 -11.46
C ASN A 481 1.30 2.65 -10.83
N VAL A 482 0.56 3.69 -11.22
CA VAL A 482 -0.71 4.05 -10.56
C VAL A 482 -1.74 2.91 -10.60
N ALA A 483 -1.85 2.17 -11.72
CA ALA A 483 -2.79 1.05 -11.81
C ALA A 483 -2.41 -0.07 -10.82
N ALA A 484 -1.14 -0.44 -10.76
CA ALA A 484 -0.66 -1.45 -9.81
C ALA A 484 -0.76 -0.98 -8.35
N GLN A 485 -0.59 0.32 -8.06
CA GLN A 485 -0.83 0.88 -6.73
C GLN A 485 -2.30 0.78 -6.33
N GLN A 486 -3.21 1.13 -7.24
CA GLN A 486 -4.65 0.97 -7.03
C GLN A 486 -5.01 -0.48 -6.73
N ASP A 487 -4.41 -1.45 -7.44
CA ASP A 487 -4.60 -2.88 -7.16
C ASP A 487 -4.08 -3.29 -5.75
N GLN A 488 -2.96 -2.71 -5.28
CA GLN A 488 -2.48 -2.95 -3.92
C GLN A 488 -3.40 -2.34 -2.87
N GLN A 489 -3.89 -1.12 -3.09
CA GLN A 489 -4.85 -0.47 -2.20
C GLN A 489 -6.18 -1.21 -2.15
N ASP A 490 -6.62 -1.76 -3.29
CA ASP A 490 -7.79 -2.63 -3.38
C ASP A 490 -7.60 -3.94 -2.60
N LEU A 491 -6.42 -4.56 -2.73
CA LEU A 491 -6.06 -5.75 -1.93
C LEU A 491 -6.16 -5.46 -0.43
N LEU A 492 -5.69 -4.29 0.02
CA LEU A 492 -5.82 -3.80 1.39
C LEU A 492 -7.27 -3.44 1.79
N LYS A 493 -8.27 -3.56 0.93
CA LYS A 493 -9.68 -3.35 1.33
C LYS A 493 -10.45 -4.66 1.45
N ARG A 494 -9.86 -5.78 1.03
CA ARG A 494 -10.53 -7.09 0.93
C ARG A 494 -9.71 -8.25 1.47
N GLN A 495 -8.82 -7.96 2.41
CA GLN A 495 -8.04 -8.94 3.14
C GLN A 495 -7.94 -8.52 4.60
N PRO A 496 -7.98 -9.45 5.56
CA PRO A 496 -7.83 -9.10 6.97
C PRO A 496 -6.43 -8.59 7.31
N TYR A 497 -6.35 -7.48 8.03
CA TYR A 497 -5.14 -6.98 8.68
C TYR A 497 -5.47 -5.89 9.70
N THR A 498 -4.50 -5.61 10.55
CA THR A 498 -4.46 -4.35 11.30
C THR A 498 -3.13 -3.66 11.05
N TRP A 499 -3.18 -2.41 10.62
CA TRP A 499 -2.02 -1.53 10.49
C TRP A 499 -2.15 -0.43 11.53
N VAL A 500 -1.12 -0.27 12.36
CA VAL A 500 -0.99 0.85 13.30
C VAL A 500 0.26 1.68 13.01
N TRP A 501 0.21 2.97 13.29
CA TRP A 501 1.37 3.87 13.24
C TRP A 501 1.38 4.83 14.42
N LEU A 502 2.57 5.15 14.91
CA LEU A 502 2.73 5.96 16.10
C LEU A 502 2.56 7.44 15.73
N GLU A 503 1.51 8.07 16.23
CA GLU A 503 1.27 9.50 16.11
C GLU A 503 1.76 10.25 17.37
N GLN A 504 2.16 11.50 17.19
CA GLN A 504 2.42 12.42 18.29
C GLN A 504 1.21 13.35 18.44
N GLY A 505 0.74 13.55 19.67
CA GLY A 505 -0.24 14.59 19.95
C GLY A 505 0.32 15.95 19.58
N ALA A 506 -0.54 16.84 19.07
CA ALA A 506 -0.19 18.26 19.02
C ALA A 506 -0.08 18.75 20.46
N GLU A 507 1.09 19.31 20.83
CA GLU A 507 1.27 20.00 22.11
C GLU A 507 0.35 21.21 22.25
#